data_AF-W6UU51-F1
#
_entry.id   AF-W6UU51-F1
#
_cell.length_a   1.000
_cell.length_b   1.000
_cell.length_c   1.000
_cell.angle_alpha   90.00
_cell.angle_beta   90.00
_cell.angle_gamma   90.00
#
_symmetry.space_group_name_H-M   'P 1'
#
loop_
_entity.id
_entity.type
_entity.pdbx_description
1 polymer ?
#
loop_
_entity_poly.entity_id
_entity_poly.type
_entity_poly.pdbx_seq_one_letter_code
_entity_poly.pdbx_strand_id
1 'polypeptide(L)'
;MVLTCGEQCLRILLVVCNLFVFLFGCICTGFAAYTLAKVREYTSDQGALIVPAFILTLVLLILILGFLGCCGAWKLNSCCLKTYAIIITILIIIEVICGILILVYHDKGKDFIAKFLRQCIREAEVPGNTDMEDMMRNLQEKMDPQIGRTQAITAPDLTTPYPSSRHSSSGQGCADAIYEYLRSHAIVVGVTAIVLSIVEIGAVFAACCLAGKRSA
;
A
#
# COMPACT_ATOMS: atom_id res chain seq x y z
N MET A 1 -32.41 7.81 -23.52
CA MET A 1 -31.87 6.51 -23.96
C MET A 1 -32.17 5.47 -22.90
N VAL A 2 -32.86 4.39 -23.25
CA VAL A 2 -33.20 3.30 -22.33
C VAL A 2 -32.02 2.31 -22.33
N LEU A 3 -31.40 2.08 -21.18
CA LEU A 3 -30.31 1.09 -21.04
C LEU A 3 -30.90 -0.32 -21.05
N THR A 4 -30.16 -1.28 -21.62
CA THR A 4 -30.52 -2.70 -21.50
C THR A 4 -30.31 -3.18 -20.06
N CYS A 5 -30.94 -4.29 -19.68
CA CYS A 5 -30.79 -4.87 -18.34
C CYS A 5 -29.31 -5.17 -17.99
N GLY A 6 -28.52 -5.62 -18.98
CA GLY A 6 -27.09 -5.86 -18.82
C GLY A 6 -26.29 -4.58 -18.52
N GLU A 7 -26.58 -3.48 -19.22
CA GLU A 7 -25.91 -2.19 -18.98
C GLU A 7 -26.30 -1.56 -17.64
N GLN A 8 -27.55 -1.74 -17.21
CA GLN A 8 -27.97 -1.31 -15.89
C GLN A 8 -27.20 -2.08 -14.80
N CYS A 9 -27.06 -3.40 -14.94
CA CYS A 9 -26.27 -4.21 -14.02
C CYS A 9 -24.81 -3.75 -13.98
N LEU A 10 -24.19 -3.55 -15.15
CA LEU A 10 -22.81 -3.09 -15.29
C LEU A 10 -22.57 -1.72 -14.63
N ARG A 11 -23.53 -0.80 -14.80
CA ARG A 11 -23.50 0.52 -14.15
C ARG A 11 -23.59 0.40 -12.63
N ILE A 12 -24.52 -0.39 -12.12
CA ILE A 12 -24.71 -0.58 -10.67
C ILE A 12 -23.45 -1.23 -10.07
N LEU A 13 -22.91 -2.27 -10.70
CA LEU A 13 -21.70 -2.95 -10.27
C LEU A 13 -20.51 -1.98 -10.21
N LEU A 14 -20.27 -1.19 -11.26
CA LEU A 14 -19.17 -0.22 -11.30
C LEU A 14 -19.31 0.84 -10.21
N VAL A 15 -20.52 1.36 -9.98
CA VAL A 15 -20.79 2.32 -8.89
C VAL A 15 -20.52 1.71 -7.53
N VAL A 16 -21.05 0.53 -7.25
CA VAL A 16 -20.91 -0.13 -5.94
C VAL A 16 -19.46 -0.49 -5.65
N CYS A 17 -18.76 -1.13 -6.60
CA CYS A 17 -17.36 -1.49 -6.43
C CYS A 17 -16.47 -0.25 -6.22
N ASN A 18 -16.63 0.79 -7.05
CA ASN A 18 -15.82 2.01 -6.89
C ASN A 18 -16.22 2.83 -5.66
N LEU A 19 -17.45 2.73 -5.16
CA LEU A 19 -17.86 3.32 -3.89
C LEU A 19 -17.11 2.68 -2.72
N PHE A 20 -16.99 1.34 -2.70
CA PHE A 20 -16.17 0.66 -1.69
C PHE A 20 -14.71 1.07 -1.75
N VAL A 21 -14.13 1.15 -2.96
CA VAL A 21 -12.75 1.63 -3.16
C VAL A 21 -12.60 3.08 -2.68
N PHE A 22 -13.56 3.94 -2.95
CA PHE A 22 -13.57 5.33 -2.47
C PHE A 22 -13.62 5.42 -0.94
N LEU A 23 -14.53 4.68 -0.30
CA LEU A 23 -14.65 4.67 1.16
C LEU A 23 -13.39 4.13 1.85
N PHE A 24 -12.83 3.05 1.31
CA PHE A 24 -11.55 2.51 1.78
C PHE A 24 -10.41 3.53 1.59
N GLY A 25 -10.36 4.17 0.42
CA GLY A 25 -9.42 5.25 0.12
C GLY A 25 -9.51 6.42 1.10
N CYS A 26 -10.71 6.81 1.54
CA CYS A 26 -10.89 7.88 2.53
C CYS A 26 -10.24 7.51 3.88
N ILE A 27 -10.49 6.28 4.35
CA ILE A 27 -9.93 5.78 5.60
C ILE A 27 -8.40 5.72 5.52
N CYS A 28 -7.86 5.12 4.45
CA CYS A 28 -6.42 5.02 4.25
C CYS A 28 -5.73 6.39 4.08
N THR A 29 -6.37 7.34 3.40
CA THR A 29 -5.84 8.70 3.25
C THR A 29 -5.81 9.42 4.60
N GLY A 30 -6.84 9.27 5.43
CA GLY A 30 -6.85 9.83 6.79
C GLY A 30 -5.72 9.28 7.65
N PHE A 31 -5.53 7.95 7.61
CA PHE A 31 -4.43 7.30 8.33
C PHE A 31 -3.05 7.74 7.80
N ALA A 32 -2.84 7.77 6.49
CA ALA A 32 -1.58 8.19 5.88
C ALA A 32 -1.25 9.68 6.13
N ALA A 33 -2.28 10.54 6.19
CA ALA A 33 -2.11 11.95 6.53
C ALA A 33 -1.76 12.11 8.03
N TYR A 34 -2.41 11.34 8.90
CA TYR A 34 -2.10 11.32 10.33
C TYR A 34 -0.66 10.90 10.59
N THR A 35 -0.20 9.81 9.97
CA THR A 35 1.19 9.34 10.12
C THR A 35 2.18 10.37 9.57
N LEU A 36 1.94 10.95 8.39
CA LEU A 36 2.81 11.99 7.84
C LEU A 36 2.87 13.24 8.74
N ALA A 37 1.75 13.67 9.30
CA ALA A 37 1.71 14.80 10.23
C ALA A 37 2.52 14.51 11.48
N LYS A 38 2.39 13.30 12.04
CA LYS A 38 3.18 12.87 13.19
C LYS A 38 4.66 12.87 12.87
N VAL A 39 5.12 12.24 11.78
CA VAL A 39 6.56 12.20 11.44
C VAL A 39 7.14 13.62 11.29
N ARG A 40 6.39 14.55 10.68
CA ARG A 40 6.82 15.96 10.53
C ARG A 40 7.02 16.71 11.85
N GLU A 41 6.38 16.30 12.93
CA GLU A 41 6.55 16.97 14.25
C GLU A 41 7.91 16.65 14.89
N TYR A 42 8.49 15.49 14.60
CA TYR A 42 9.69 15.02 15.29
C TYR A 42 10.95 15.05 14.43
N THR A 43 10.80 15.05 13.10
CA THR A 43 11.92 15.18 12.19
C THR A 43 11.66 16.19 11.09
N SER A 44 12.60 17.12 10.93
CA SER A 44 12.70 18.03 9.79
C SER A 44 13.58 17.47 8.68
N ASP A 45 14.10 16.23 8.85
CA ASP A 45 14.87 15.57 7.81
C ASP A 45 13.97 15.21 6.63
N GLN A 46 14.32 15.73 5.45
CA GLN A 46 13.58 15.44 4.22
C GLN A 46 13.65 13.97 3.85
N GLY A 47 14.76 13.29 4.17
CA GLY A 47 14.94 11.87 3.91
C GLY A 47 13.89 11.00 4.58
N ALA A 48 13.50 11.39 5.80
CA ALA A 48 12.51 10.73 6.63
C ALA A 48 11.03 11.09 6.29
N LEU A 49 10.80 12.01 5.36
CA LEU A 49 9.44 12.39 4.94
C LEU A 49 9.07 11.82 3.57
N ILE A 50 10.02 11.16 2.89
CA ILE A 50 9.82 10.68 1.52
C ILE A 50 8.84 9.51 1.47
N VAL A 51 8.99 8.48 2.32
CA VAL A 51 8.10 7.31 2.23
C VAL A 51 6.68 7.60 2.71
N PRO A 52 6.41 8.34 3.81
CA PRO A 52 5.04 8.57 4.26
C PRO A 52 4.33 9.49 3.26
N ALA A 53 5.05 10.44 2.65
CA ALA A 53 4.51 11.24 1.55
C ALA A 53 4.24 10.40 0.29
N PHE A 54 5.11 9.45 -0.05
CA PHE A 54 4.88 8.52 -1.16
C PHE A 54 3.64 7.65 -0.94
N ILE A 55 3.50 7.05 0.25
CA ILE A 55 2.32 6.27 0.64
C ILE A 55 1.06 7.13 0.59
N LEU A 56 1.09 8.35 1.13
CA LEU A 56 -0.03 9.30 1.05
C LEU A 56 -0.41 9.59 -0.41
N THR A 57 0.56 9.76 -1.29
CA THR A 57 0.33 10.01 -2.72
C THR A 57 -0.35 8.82 -3.40
N LEU A 58 0.08 7.59 -3.09
CA LEU A 58 -0.54 6.38 -3.64
C LEU A 58 -2.00 6.20 -3.17
N VAL A 59 -2.27 6.37 -1.87
CA VAL A 59 -3.65 6.21 -1.37
C VAL A 59 -4.58 7.32 -1.84
N LEU A 60 -4.05 8.54 -2.03
CA LEU A 60 -4.80 9.65 -2.61
C LEU A 60 -5.15 9.38 -4.09
N LEU A 61 -4.25 8.75 -4.85
CA LEU A 61 -4.53 8.32 -6.23
C LEU A 61 -5.68 7.31 -6.26
N ILE A 62 -5.67 6.32 -5.38
CA ILE A 62 -6.75 5.32 -5.25
C ILE A 62 -8.09 6.00 -4.91
N LEU A 63 -8.08 6.99 -4.00
CA LEU A 63 -9.26 7.78 -3.66
C LEU A 63 -9.83 8.52 -4.88
N ILE A 64 -8.97 9.20 -5.65
CA ILE A 64 -9.36 9.92 -6.87
C ILE A 64 -9.94 8.95 -7.91
N LEU A 65 -9.35 7.77 -8.07
CA LEU A 65 -9.85 6.73 -8.99
C LEU A 65 -11.22 6.20 -8.58
N GLY A 66 -11.43 5.92 -7.29
CA GLY A 66 -12.74 5.53 -6.76
C GLY A 66 -13.79 6.62 -7.00
N PHE A 67 -13.44 7.88 -6.79
CA PHE A 67 -14.33 9.02 -7.07
C PHE A 67 -14.67 9.15 -8.55
N LEU A 68 -13.67 9.07 -9.44
CA LEU A 68 -13.85 9.12 -10.90
C LEU A 68 -14.72 7.98 -11.41
N GLY A 69 -14.50 6.76 -10.93
CA GLY A 69 -15.30 5.58 -11.30
C GLY A 69 -16.75 5.74 -10.86
N CYS A 70 -16.98 6.11 -9.60
CA CYS A 70 -18.32 6.30 -9.05
C CYS A 70 -19.05 7.48 -9.72
N CYS A 71 -18.45 8.67 -9.78
CA CYS A 71 -19.06 9.84 -10.42
C CYS A 71 -19.28 9.64 -11.91
N GLY A 72 -18.33 8.99 -12.59
CA GLY A 72 -18.43 8.67 -13.99
C GLY A 72 -19.66 7.80 -14.27
N ALA A 73 -19.83 6.70 -13.54
CA ALA A 73 -20.97 5.80 -13.75
C ALA A 73 -22.30 6.37 -13.22
N TRP A 74 -22.27 7.16 -12.14
CA TRP A 74 -23.46 7.82 -11.60
C TRP A 74 -23.99 8.88 -12.56
N LYS A 75 -23.15 9.84 -12.97
CA LYS A 75 -23.54 10.92 -13.89
C LYS A 75 -23.59 10.47 -15.35
N LEU A 76 -23.16 9.24 -15.62
CA LEU A 76 -22.98 8.66 -16.94
C LEU A 76 -22.16 9.63 -17.83
N ASN A 77 -21.09 10.24 -17.30
CA ASN A 77 -20.30 11.22 -18.05
C ASN A 77 -19.21 10.50 -18.86
N SER A 78 -19.35 10.51 -20.20
CA SER A 78 -18.42 9.82 -21.11
C SER A 78 -16.98 10.29 -20.97
N CYS A 79 -16.74 11.58 -20.65
CA CYS A 79 -15.38 12.08 -20.44
C CYS A 79 -14.76 11.44 -19.19
N CYS A 80 -15.48 11.46 -18.05
CA CYS A 80 -15.01 10.84 -16.81
C CYS A 80 -14.80 9.32 -16.95
N LEU A 81 -15.71 8.63 -17.65
CA LEU A 81 -15.58 7.19 -17.88
C LEU A 81 -14.38 6.84 -18.76
N LYS A 82 -14.13 7.62 -19.82
CA LYS A 82 -12.95 7.43 -20.68
C LYS A 82 -11.67 7.71 -19.91
N THR A 83 -11.60 8.80 -19.13
CA THR A 83 -10.43 9.11 -18.29
C THR A 83 -10.19 8.00 -17.27
N TYR A 84 -11.23 7.53 -16.60
CA TYR A 84 -11.13 6.39 -15.67
C TYR A 84 -10.58 5.15 -16.38
N ALA A 85 -11.14 4.77 -17.52
CA ALA A 85 -10.67 3.61 -18.29
C ALA A 85 -9.20 3.73 -18.72
N ILE A 86 -8.78 4.93 -19.17
CA ILE A 86 -7.38 5.20 -19.57
C ILE A 86 -6.45 5.03 -18.37
N ILE A 87 -6.79 5.61 -17.21
CA ILE A 87 -5.91 5.52 -16.03
C ILE A 87 -5.82 4.08 -15.53
N ILE A 88 -6.93 3.35 -15.44
CA ILE A 88 -6.91 1.92 -15.03
C ILE A 88 -6.12 1.08 -16.05
N THR A 89 -6.22 1.36 -17.34
CA THR A 89 -5.40 0.66 -18.35
C THR A 89 -3.90 0.89 -18.13
N ILE A 90 -3.50 2.11 -17.75
CA ILE A 90 -2.11 2.41 -17.39
C ILE A 90 -1.70 1.64 -16.12
N LEU A 91 -2.57 1.51 -15.12
CA LEU A 91 -2.30 0.72 -13.92
C LEU A 91 -2.11 -0.77 -14.22
N ILE A 92 -2.93 -1.35 -15.09
CA ILE A 92 -2.75 -2.75 -15.55
C ILE A 92 -1.35 -2.93 -16.17
N ILE A 93 -0.91 -1.98 -17.02
CA ILE A 93 0.42 -2.06 -17.64
C ILE A 93 1.52 -1.99 -16.57
N ILE A 94 1.38 -1.10 -15.58
CA ILE A 94 2.32 -0.99 -14.46
C ILE A 94 2.32 -2.28 -13.64
N GLU A 95 1.15 -2.87 -13.36
CA GLU A 95 1.02 -4.12 -12.61
C GLU A 95 1.75 -5.27 -13.32
N VAL A 96 1.57 -5.39 -14.64
CA VAL A 96 2.27 -6.39 -15.47
C VAL A 96 3.79 -6.17 -15.43
N ILE A 97 4.25 -4.92 -15.59
CA ILE A 97 5.69 -4.58 -15.50
C ILE A 97 6.24 -4.94 -14.12
N CYS A 98 5.55 -4.56 -13.05
CA CYS A 98 5.92 -4.88 -11.67
C CYS A 98 5.98 -6.40 -11.45
N GLY A 99 5.00 -7.15 -11.96
CA GLY A 99 4.98 -8.61 -11.90
C GLY A 99 6.20 -9.23 -12.60
N ILE A 100 6.54 -8.77 -13.80
CA ILE A 100 7.73 -9.23 -14.53
C ILE A 100 9.01 -8.87 -13.76
N LEU A 101 9.13 -7.65 -13.24
CA LEU A 101 10.30 -7.22 -12.46
C LEU A 101 10.49 -8.09 -11.21
N ILE A 102 9.41 -8.42 -10.51
CA ILE A 102 9.46 -9.31 -9.33
C ILE A 102 9.95 -10.71 -9.74
N LEU A 103 9.50 -11.24 -10.88
CA LEU A 103 9.92 -12.55 -11.38
C LEU A 103 11.39 -12.57 -11.82
N VAL A 104 11.85 -11.54 -12.53
CA VAL A 104 13.23 -11.47 -13.07
C VAL A 104 14.24 -11.16 -11.96
N TYR A 105 13.88 -10.28 -11.02
CA TYR A 105 14.79 -9.80 -9.96
C TYR A 105 14.51 -10.44 -8.60
N HIS A 106 13.92 -11.64 -8.56
CA HIS A 106 13.59 -12.33 -7.32
C HIS A 106 14.80 -12.44 -6.34
N ASP A 107 16.02 -12.58 -6.87
CA ASP A 107 17.25 -12.64 -6.07
C ASP A 107 17.72 -11.28 -5.54
N LYS A 108 17.37 -10.18 -6.21
CA LYS A 108 17.66 -8.79 -5.77
C LYS A 108 16.53 -8.18 -4.94
N GLY A 109 15.39 -8.88 -4.84
CA GLY A 109 14.23 -8.43 -4.07
C GLY A 109 14.54 -8.16 -2.60
N LYS A 110 15.45 -8.94 -1.99
CA LYS A 110 15.89 -8.74 -0.60
C LYS A 110 16.48 -7.36 -0.36
N ASP A 111 17.41 -6.93 -1.22
CA ASP A 111 18.08 -5.63 -1.09
C ASP A 111 17.10 -4.48 -1.29
N PHE A 112 16.13 -4.65 -2.20
CA PHE A 112 15.10 -3.66 -2.47
C PHE A 112 14.14 -3.51 -1.28
N ILE A 113 13.60 -4.62 -0.77
CA ILE A 113 12.73 -4.64 0.41
C ILE A 113 13.47 -4.12 1.63
N ALA A 114 14.75 -4.48 1.79
CA ALA A 114 15.56 -4.00 2.90
C ALA A 114 15.79 -2.49 2.85
N LYS A 115 16.04 -1.92 1.67
CA LYS A 115 16.16 -0.46 1.53
C LYS A 115 14.85 0.25 1.81
N PHE A 116 13.74 -0.25 1.25
CA PHE A 116 12.40 0.32 1.45
C PHE A 116 12.01 0.29 2.93
N LEU A 117 12.16 -0.87 3.56
CA LEU A 117 11.77 -1.06 4.95
C LEU A 117 12.65 -0.29 5.93
N ARG A 118 13.96 -0.21 5.70
CA ARG A 118 14.85 0.66 6.48
C ARG A 118 14.43 2.12 6.38
N GLN A 119 13.88 2.53 5.24
CA GLN A 119 13.35 3.87 5.10
C GLN A 119 12.06 4.03 5.90
N CYS A 120 11.09 3.11 5.80
CA CYS A 120 9.89 3.14 6.64
C CYS A 120 10.19 3.13 8.16
N ILE A 121 11.15 2.33 8.62
CA ILE A 121 11.47 2.19 10.05
C ILE A 121 12.16 3.45 10.60
N ARG A 122 13.13 4.02 9.87
CA ARG A 122 13.77 5.29 10.29
C ARG A 122 12.77 6.42 10.47
N GLU A 123 11.66 6.35 9.77
CA GLU A 123 10.59 7.34 9.80
C GLU A 123 9.54 7.04 10.87
N ALA A 124 9.40 5.77 11.25
CA ALA A 124 8.52 5.33 12.33
C ALA A 124 9.20 5.36 13.72
N GLU A 125 10.54 5.38 13.77
CA GLU A 125 11.32 5.49 15.01
C GLU A 125 11.40 6.95 15.47
N VAL A 126 10.25 7.40 15.94
CA VAL A 126 9.98 8.76 16.36
C VAL A 126 9.36 8.67 17.77
N PRO A 127 10.10 9.04 18.83
CA PRO A 127 9.63 8.84 20.19
C PRO A 127 8.66 9.96 20.60
N GLY A 128 7.43 9.61 20.99
CA GLY A 128 6.61 10.52 21.79
C GLY A 128 5.10 10.56 21.56
N ASN A 129 4.43 9.45 21.24
CA ASN A 129 2.98 9.37 21.41
C ASN A 129 2.56 7.96 21.85
N THR A 130 2.10 7.83 23.09
CA THR A 130 1.83 6.55 23.78
C THR A 130 0.80 5.66 23.09
N ASP A 131 -0.07 6.23 22.26
CA ASP A 131 -1.15 5.50 21.56
C ASP A 131 -0.66 4.76 20.29
N MET A 132 0.34 5.32 19.59
CA MET A 132 0.92 4.71 18.39
C MET A 132 1.97 3.65 18.77
N GLU A 133 2.70 3.86 19.86
CA GLU A 133 3.62 2.86 20.41
C GLU A 133 2.89 1.59 20.84
N ASP A 134 1.70 1.70 21.44
CA ASP A 134 0.92 0.52 21.84
C ASP A 134 0.34 -0.24 20.64
N MET A 135 -0.14 0.44 19.60
CA MET A 135 -0.54 -0.24 18.35
C MET A 135 0.65 -0.89 17.63
N MET A 136 1.80 -0.22 17.61
CA MET A 136 3.00 -0.71 16.96
C MET A 136 3.62 -1.88 17.74
N ARG A 137 3.57 -1.87 19.07
CA ARG A 137 3.91 -3.02 19.93
C ARG A 137 2.98 -4.20 19.70
N ASN A 138 1.67 -3.98 19.59
CA ASN A 138 0.70 -5.04 19.31
C ASN A 138 0.89 -5.66 17.91
N LEU A 139 1.30 -4.87 16.92
CA LEU A 139 1.67 -5.37 15.59
C LEU A 139 3.02 -6.08 15.59
N GLN A 140 4.03 -5.57 16.31
CA GLN A 140 5.34 -6.20 16.46
C GLN A 140 5.23 -7.53 17.21
N GLU A 141 4.44 -7.63 18.28
CA GLU A 141 4.22 -8.85 19.05
C GLU A 141 3.55 -9.95 18.22
N LYS A 142 2.64 -9.58 17.30
CA LYS A 142 2.03 -10.51 16.35
C LYS A 142 2.96 -10.94 15.20
N MET A 143 4.00 -10.14 14.91
CA MET A 143 4.91 -10.38 13.79
C MET A 143 6.19 -11.11 14.23
N ASP A 144 6.64 -10.91 15.47
CA ASP A 144 7.71 -11.71 16.10
C ASP A 144 7.75 -11.47 17.64
N PRO A 145 7.52 -12.48 18.49
CA PRO A 145 7.58 -12.34 19.96
C PRO A 145 8.99 -12.00 20.49
N GLN A 146 10.04 -12.04 19.67
CA GLN A 146 11.43 -11.78 20.10
C GLN A 146 11.85 -10.30 19.99
N ILE A 147 11.16 -9.47 19.21
CA ILE A 147 11.56 -8.06 19.01
C ILE A 147 11.20 -7.18 20.22
N GLY A 148 10.16 -7.54 20.97
CA GLY A 148 9.68 -6.78 22.13
C GLY A 148 10.54 -6.86 23.41
N ARG A 149 11.61 -7.67 23.43
CA ARG A 149 12.44 -7.88 24.63
C ARG A 149 13.70 -7.00 24.67
N THR A 150 14.05 -6.30 23.60
CA THR A 150 15.35 -5.60 23.49
C THR A 150 15.32 -4.10 23.86
N GLN A 151 14.25 -3.62 24.50
CA GLN A 151 14.22 -2.27 25.11
C GLN A 151 13.92 -2.27 26.61
N ALA A 152 14.26 -3.36 27.30
CA ALA A 152 14.44 -3.34 28.75
C ALA A 152 15.93 -3.40 29.10
N ILE A 153 16.71 -2.42 28.62
CA ILE A 153 18.01 -2.12 29.25
C ILE A 153 17.96 -0.67 29.69
N THR A 154 17.47 -0.50 30.90
CA THR A 154 17.81 0.60 31.78
C THR A 154 19.33 0.77 31.79
N ALA A 155 19.83 1.94 31.40
CA ALA A 155 21.17 2.39 31.78
C ALA A 155 21.02 3.32 33.01
N PRO A 156 22.01 3.48 33.90
CA PRO A 156 23.43 3.12 33.72
C PRO A 156 24.05 2.35 34.90
N ASP A 157 25.14 1.62 34.69
CA ASP A 157 26.29 1.74 35.61
C ASP A 157 27.62 1.30 34.97
N LEU A 158 28.68 1.92 35.47
CA LEU A 158 30.08 1.89 35.05
C LEU A 158 30.78 0.53 35.23
N THR A 159 31.90 0.40 34.50
CA THR A 159 33.05 -0.50 34.74
C THR A 159 32.90 -2.01 34.45
N THR A 160 33.27 -2.44 33.24
CA THR A 160 34.15 -3.62 33.01
C THR A 160 34.77 -3.58 31.60
N PRO A 161 36.04 -3.96 31.42
CA PRO A 161 36.63 -4.16 30.10
C PRO A 161 36.51 -5.64 29.70
N TYR A 162 35.47 -6.04 28.95
CA TYR A 162 35.43 -7.33 28.24
C TYR A 162 34.32 -7.35 27.17
N PRO A 163 34.42 -8.30 26.22
CA PRO A 163 35.05 -8.15 24.93
C PRO A 163 34.05 -7.61 23.89
N SER A 164 34.58 -7.32 22.70
CA SER A 164 33.80 -7.08 21.48
C SER A 164 32.97 -8.31 21.12
N SER A 165 31.87 -8.54 21.81
CA SER A 165 30.81 -9.43 21.36
C SER A 165 30.07 -8.69 20.27
N ARG A 166 30.70 -8.62 19.09
CA ARG A 166 30.03 -8.33 17.83
C ARG A 166 29.15 -9.55 17.56
N HIS A 167 28.13 -9.75 18.38
CA HIS A 167 26.97 -10.51 17.97
C HIS A 167 26.40 -9.68 16.82
N SER A 168 26.83 -10.07 15.62
CA SER A 168 26.00 -10.01 14.43
C SER A 168 24.69 -10.64 14.84
N SER A 169 23.77 -9.84 15.37
CA SER A 169 22.41 -10.27 15.63
C SER A 169 21.82 -10.58 14.26
N SER A 170 22.06 -11.81 13.78
CA SER A 170 21.19 -12.51 12.85
C SER A 170 19.89 -12.86 13.57
N GLY A 171 19.28 -11.88 14.24
CA GLY A 171 17.83 -11.83 14.28
C GLY A 171 17.42 -11.45 12.86
N GLN A 172 16.51 -12.20 12.26
CA GLN A 172 15.95 -11.83 10.96
C GLN A 172 15.65 -10.34 10.97
N GLY A 173 16.35 -9.55 10.14
CA GLY A 173 15.94 -8.16 9.96
C GLY A 173 14.50 -8.15 9.48
N CYS A 174 13.72 -7.12 9.81
CA CYS A 174 12.32 -7.04 9.36
C CYS A 174 12.21 -7.22 7.82
N ALA A 175 13.27 -6.88 7.07
CA ALA A 175 13.36 -7.08 5.64
C ALA A 175 13.54 -8.54 5.23
N ASP A 176 14.34 -9.30 5.98
CA ASP A 176 14.48 -10.75 5.78
C ASP A 176 13.18 -11.46 6.18
N ALA A 177 12.54 -11.04 7.27
CA ALA A 177 11.23 -11.57 7.68
C ALA A 177 10.14 -11.30 6.62
N ILE A 178 10.05 -10.07 6.08
CA ILE A 178 9.12 -9.74 5.00
C ILE A 178 9.46 -10.51 3.73
N TYR A 179 10.74 -10.62 3.37
CA TYR A 179 11.13 -11.41 2.20
C TYR A 179 10.77 -12.88 2.35
N GLU A 180 10.99 -13.45 3.54
CA GLU A 180 10.67 -14.84 3.84
C GLU A 180 9.15 -15.07 3.90
N TYR A 181 8.40 -14.11 4.43
CA TYR A 181 6.93 -14.12 4.36
C TYR A 181 6.43 -14.04 2.92
N LEU A 182 6.97 -13.12 2.12
CA LEU A 182 6.64 -12.97 0.70
C LEU A 182 7.01 -14.22 -0.10
N ARG A 183 8.13 -14.87 0.20
CA ARG A 183 8.54 -16.13 -0.44
C ARG A 183 7.64 -17.28 -0.02
N SER A 184 7.32 -17.38 1.27
CA SER A 184 6.42 -18.39 1.83
C SER A 184 4.99 -18.25 1.33
N HIS A 185 4.54 -17.03 1.03
CA HIS A 185 3.20 -16.71 0.56
C HIS A 185 3.18 -16.21 -0.89
N ALA A 186 4.23 -16.49 -1.67
CA ALA A 186 4.37 -15.97 -3.03
C ALA A 186 3.18 -16.37 -3.93
N ILE A 187 2.64 -17.57 -3.72
CA ILE A 187 1.44 -18.05 -4.42
C ILE A 187 0.24 -17.17 -4.06
N VAL A 188 0.05 -16.84 -2.78
CA VAL A 188 -1.08 -15.99 -2.33
C VAL A 188 -0.96 -14.60 -2.95
N VAL A 189 0.23 -13.99 -2.90
CA VAL A 189 0.49 -12.67 -3.49
C VAL A 189 0.23 -12.69 -5.00
N GLY A 190 0.72 -13.72 -5.70
CA GLY A 190 0.48 -13.90 -7.13
C GLY A 190 -1.01 -14.06 -7.47
N VAL A 191 -1.75 -14.87 -6.71
CA VAL A 191 -3.20 -15.04 -6.89
C VAL A 191 -3.93 -13.71 -6.65
N THR A 192 -3.57 -12.96 -5.61
CA THR A 192 -4.19 -11.65 -5.34
C THR A 192 -3.96 -10.64 -6.47
N ALA A 193 -2.75 -10.61 -7.05
CA ALA A 193 -2.46 -9.76 -8.21
C ALA A 193 -3.29 -10.18 -9.43
N ILE A 194 -3.37 -11.48 -9.74
CA ILE A 194 -4.20 -11.96 -10.87
C ILE A 194 -5.68 -11.58 -10.68
N VAL A 195 -6.22 -11.74 -9.47
CA VAL A 195 -7.60 -11.34 -9.16
C VAL A 195 -7.77 -9.83 -9.33
N LEU A 196 -6.81 -9.02 -8.89
CA LEU A 196 -6.81 -7.58 -9.10
C LEU A 196 -6.84 -7.23 -10.59
N SER A 197 -5.95 -7.80 -11.40
CA SER A 197 -5.92 -7.58 -12.85
C SER A 197 -7.26 -7.92 -13.53
N ILE A 198 -7.92 -9.02 -13.12
CA ILE A 198 -9.24 -9.39 -13.66
C ILE A 198 -10.30 -8.34 -13.31
N VAL A 199 -10.29 -7.85 -12.07
CA VAL A 199 -11.21 -6.79 -11.62
C VAL A 199 -10.98 -5.50 -12.40
N GLU A 200 -9.72 -5.12 -12.62
CA GLU A 200 -9.36 -3.92 -13.39
C GLU A 200 -9.80 -4.03 -14.85
N ILE A 201 -9.56 -5.18 -15.50
CA ILE A 201 -10.03 -5.45 -16.87
C ILE A 201 -11.56 -5.36 -16.94
N GLY A 202 -12.26 -5.94 -15.97
CA GLY A 202 -13.72 -5.86 -15.87
C GLY A 202 -14.21 -4.42 -15.72
N ALA A 203 -13.52 -3.60 -14.92
CA ALA A 203 -13.84 -2.19 -14.74
C ALA A 203 -13.61 -1.37 -16.02
N VAL A 204 -12.52 -1.62 -16.76
CA VAL A 204 -12.25 -0.98 -18.06
C VAL A 204 -13.31 -1.36 -19.08
N PHE A 205 -13.64 -2.66 -19.19
CA PHE A 205 -14.70 -3.13 -20.08
C PHE A 205 -16.03 -2.45 -19.77
N ALA A 206 -16.42 -2.42 -18.49
CA ALA A 206 -17.62 -1.77 -18.02
C ALA A 206 -17.66 -0.27 -18.35
N ALA A 207 -16.57 0.44 -18.08
CA ALA A 207 -16.43 1.86 -18.40
C ALA A 207 -16.51 2.14 -19.91
N CYS A 208 -15.85 1.33 -20.74
CA CYS A 208 -15.88 1.48 -22.19
C CYS A 208 -17.27 1.24 -22.77
N CYS A 209 -17.97 0.18 -22.33
CA CYS A 209 -19.34 -0.11 -22.77
C CYS A 209 -20.31 1.03 -22.42
N LEU A 210 -20.22 1.55 -21.18
CA LEU A 210 -21.05 2.66 -20.72
C LEU A 210 -20.69 3.99 -21.41
N ALA A 211 -19.41 4.20 -21.76
CA ALA A 211 -18.97 5.41 -22.46
C ALA A 211 -19.47 5.46 -23.91
N GLY A 212 -19.39 4.32 -24.62
CA GLY A 212 -19.81 4.20 -26.02
C GLY A 212 -21.31 4.43 -26.20
N LYS A 213 -22.11 3.94 -25.25
CA LYS A 213 -23.57 4.12 -25.26
C LYS A 213 -24.03 5.57 -25.22
N ARG A 214 -23.34 6.46 -24.50
CA ARG A 214 -23.73 7.88 -24.45
C ARG A 214 -23.21 8.72 -25.63
N SER A 215 -22.23 8.21 -26.37
CA SER A 215 -21.71 8.87 -27.58
C SER A 215 -22.49 8.51 -28.86
N ALA A 216 -23.39 7.53 -28.78
CA ALA A 216 -24.35 7.18 -29.82
C ALA A 216 -25.74 7.75 -29.50
#